data_AF-A4ELR0-F1
#
_entry.id   AF-A4ELR0-F1
#
_cell.length_a   1.000
_cell.length_b   1.000
_cell.length_c   1.000
_cell.angle_alpha   90.00
_cell.angle_beta   90.00
_cell.angle_gamma   90.00
#
_symmetry.space_group_name_H-M   'P 1'
#
loop_
_entity.id
_entity.type
_entity.pdbx_description
1 polymer ?
#
loop_
_entity_poly.entity_id
_entity_poly.type
_entity_poly.pdbx_seq_one_letter_code
_entity_poly.pdbx_strand_id
1 'polypeptide(L)' 'MTYDVKGIWYNPAASAFEGRIDIHRGGKSFRYPCAVEGPMDMCPTEVRQRMQTQALRMSDSKPTLFSKR' A
#
# COMPACT_ATOMS: atom_id res chain seq x y z
N MET A 1 -4.49 1.32 -15.75
CA MET A 1 -4.52 1.07 -14.30
C MET A 1 -3.87 2.26 -13.65
N THR A 2 -4.60 2.99 -12.82
CA THR A 2 -4.10 4.15 -12.10
C THR A 2 -4.05 3.84 -10.61
N TYR A 3 -3.16 4.49 -9.90
CA TYR A 3 -3.04 4.36 -8.45
C TYR A 3 -2.99 5.75 -7.83
N ASP A 4 -3.68 5.92 -6.72
CA ASP A 4 -3.70 7.15 -5.94
C ASP A 4 -3.24 6.83 -4.51
N VAL A 5 -2.26 7.59 -4.02
CA VAL A 5 -1.69 7.38 -2.69
C VAL A 5 -2.32 8.38 -1.72
N LYS A 6 -3.08 7.88 -0.76
CA LYS A 6 -3.84 8.70 0.19
C LYS A 6 -3.40 8.51 1.63
N GLY A 7 -3.26 9.64 2.33
CA GLY A 7 -2.99 9.70 3.76
C GLY A 7 -1.75 8.90 4.12
N ILE A 8 -0.57 9.34 3.67
CA ILE A 8 0.69 8.79 4.17
C ILE A 8 1.02 9.53 5.47
N TRP A 9 1.23 8.80 6.55
CA TRP A 9 1.76 9.34 7.80
C TRP A 9 2.91 8.47 8.30
N TYR A 10 3.82 9.08 9.06
CA TYR A 10 4.87 8.34 9.74
C TYR A 10 4.39 7.91 11.13
N ASN A 11 4.50 6.62 11.43
CA ASN A 11 4.25 6.07 12.76
C ASN A 11 5.59 5.82 13.46
N PRO A 12 6.02 6.69 14.39
CA PRO A 12 7.29 6.53 15.10
C PRO A 12 7.30 5.31 16.05
N ALA A 13 6.13 4.88 16.55
CA ALA A 13 6.06 3.69 17.41
C ALA A 13 6.33 2.39 16.63
N ALA A 14 5.91 2.34 15.36
CA ALA A 14 6.19 1.23 14.46
C ALA A 14 7.46 1.43 13.62
N SER A 15 8.09 2.62 13.69
CA SER A 15 9.18 3.02 12.78
C SER A 15 8.84 2.73 11.31
N ALA A 16 7.62 3.11 10.91
CA ALA A 16 7.07 2.77 9.60
C ALA A 16 6.19 3.90 9.05
N PHE A 17 6.19 4.04 7.73
CA PHE A 17 5.24 4.86 7.01
C PHE A 17 3.99 4.05 6.74
N GLU A 18 2.86 4.51 7.25
CA GLU A 18 1.56 3.92 6.99
C GLU A 18 0.82 4.78 5.98
N GLY A 19 0.09 4.13 5.09
CA GLY A 19 -0.71 4.81 4.09
C GLY A 19 -1.71 3.89 3.43
N ARG A 20 -2.46 4.46 2.49
CA ARG A 20 -3.44 3.69 1.71
C ARG A 20 -3.22 3.99 0.24
N ILE A 21 -3.29 2.94 -0.58
CA ILE A 21 -3.27 3.07 -2.03
C ILE A 21 -4.60 2.63 -2.60
N ASP A 22 -5.24 3.54 -3.34
CA ASP A 22 -6.43 3.28 -4.11
C ASP A 22 -6.01 2.90 -5.54
N ILE A 23 -6.26 1.66 -5.94
CA ILE A 23 -5.95 1.14 -7.27
C ILE A 23 -7.24 1.08 -8.10
N HIS A 24 -7.24 1.72 -9.26
CA HIS A 24 -8.36 1.69 -10.20
C HIS A 24 -8.10 0.68 -11.34
N ARG A 25 -8.90 -0.40 -11.37
CA ARG A 25 -8.81 -1.47 -12.38
C ARG A 25 -10.21 -1.91 -12.82
N GLY A 26 -10.48 -1.84 -14.13
CA GLY A 26 -11.75 -2.32 -14.71
C GLY A 26 -13.00 -1.60 -14.19
N GLY A 27 -12.93 -0.30 -13.94
CA GLY A 27 -14.05 0.49 -13.39
C GLY A 27 -14.31 0.29 -11.89
N LYS A 28 -13.49 -0.51 -11.20
CA LYS A 28 -13.54 -0.69 -9.74
C LYS A 28 -12.33 -0.05 -9.08
N SER A 29 -12.55 0.48 -7.89
CA SER A 29 -11.52 1.04 -7.02
C SER A 29 -11.27 0.06 -5.87
N PHE A 30 -10.04 -0.43 -5.75
CA PHE A 30 -9.62 -1.32 -4.67
C PHE A 30 -8.68 -0.57 -3.74
N ARG A 31 -8.98 -0.57 -2.45
CA ARG A 31 -8.18 0.11 -1.44
C ARG A 31 -7.30 -0.89 -0.71
N TYR A 32 -6.00 -0.64 -0.73
CA TYR A 32 -5.00 -1.47 -0.06
C TYR A 32 -4.30 -0.66 1.03
N PRO A 33 -4.37 -1.08 2.31
CA PRO A 33 -3.50 -0.53 3.34
C PRO A 33 -2.06 -0.95 3.06
N CYS A 34 -1.13 0.01 3.12
CA CYS A 34 0.29 -0.24 2.94
C CYS A 34 1.07 0.30 4.12
N ALA A 35 2.06 -0.47 4.58
CA ALA A 35 2.98 -0.09 5.62
C ALA A 35 4.40 -0.36 5.12
N VAL A 36 5.24 0.67 5.13
CA VAL A 36 6.63 0.64 4.70
C VAL A 36 7.50 0.94 5.90
N GLU A 37 8.16 -0.09 6.41
CA GLU A 37 9.13 0.04 7.50
C GLU A 37 10.33 0.88 7.03
N GLY A 38 10.73 1.85 7.85
CA GLY A 38 11.80 2.77 7.50
C GLY A 38 12.04 3.88 8.53
N PRO A 39 13.26 4.44 8.58
CA PRO A 39 13.53 5.65 9.35
C PRO A 39 12.70 6.84 8.82
N MET A 40 12.40 7.80 9.69
CA MET A 40 11.63 9.00 9.33
C MET A 40 12.30 9.83 8.21
N ASP A 41 13.63 9.79 8.12
CA ASP A 41 14.42 10.47 7.08
C ASP A 41 14.46 9.71 5.74
N MET A 42 13.71 8.60 5.61
CA MET A 42 13.61 7.87 4.34
C MET A 42 13.05 8.78 3.24
N CYS A 43 13.64 8.67 2.05
CA CYS A 43 13.21 9.45 0.90
C CYS A 43 11.71 9.23 0.61
N PRO A 44 10.88 10.28 0.53
CA PRO A 44 9.45 10.15 0.27
C PRO A 44 9.13 9.41 -1.04
N THR A 45 10.00 9.54 -2.05
CA THR A 45 9.88 8.82 -3.32
C THR A 45 10.08 7.32 -3.14
N GLU A 46 11.07 6.92 -2.34
CA GLU A 46 11.34 5.52 -1.99
C GLU A 46 10.13 4.91 -1.25
N VAL A 47 9.59 5.62 -0.26
CA VAL A 47 8.39 5.22 0.49
C VAL A 47 7.22 4.98 -0.46
N ARG A 48 6.97 5.92 -1.38
CA ARG A 48 5.90 5.80 -2.38
C ARG A 48 6.09 4.60 -3.31
N GLN A 49 7.31 4.37 -3.80
CA GLN A 49 7.62 3.23 -4.66
C GLN A 49 7.40 1.89 -3.94
N ARG A 50 7.81 1.80 -2.66
CA ARG A 50 7.60 0.60 -1.84
C ARG A 50 6.12 0.36 -1.56
N MET A 51 5.36 1.40 -1.19
CA MET A 51 3.91 1.29 -1.00
C MET A 51 3.23 0.85 -2.30
N GLN A 52 3.60 1.45 -3.43
CA GLN A 52 3.04 1.08 -4.74
C GLN A 52 3.32 -0.38 -5.08
N THR A 53 4.54 -0.85 -4.86
CA THR A 53 4.94 -2.24 -5.09
C THR A 53 4.15 -3.20 -4.21
N GLN A 54 3.94 -2.84 -2.94
CA GLN A 54 3.14 -3.62 -1.98
C GLN A 54 1.67 -3.69 -2.40
N ALA A 55 1.05 -2.54 -2.72
CA ALA A 55 -0.33 -2.47 -3.19
C ALA A 55 -0.53 -3.25 -4.50
N LEU A 56 0.44 -3.16 -5.43
CA LEU A 56 0.40 -3.91 -6.68
C LEU A 56 0.47 -5.41 -6.42
N ARG A 57 1.37 -5.86 -5.54
CA ARG A 57 1.48 -7.27 -5.16
C ARG A 57 0.19 -7.80 -4.50
N MET A 58 -0.45 -6.98 -3.66
CA MET A 58 -1.76 -7.29 -3.06
C MET A 58 -2.89 -7.28 -4.09
N SER A 59 -2.81 -6.45 -5.12
CA SER A 59 -3.78 -6.43 -6.21
C SER A 59 -3.61 -7.59 -7.18
N ASP A 60 -2.39 -8.04 -7.43
CA ASP A 60 -2.08 -9.17 -8.32
C ASP A 60 -2.29 -10.52 -7.62
N SER A 61 -2.02 -10.57 -6.32
CA SER A 61 -2.48 -11.67 -5.48
C SER A 61 -4.01 -11.58 -5.41
N LYS A 62 -4.70 -12.32 -6.28
CA LYS A 62 -6.15 -12.57 -6.14
C LYS A 62 -6.44 -12.80 -4.65
N PRO A 63 -7.57 -12.29 -4.10
CA PRO A 63 -7.98 -12.69 -2.77
C PRO A 63 -8.05 -14.21 -2.82
N THR A 64 -7.08 -14.88 -2.20
CA THR A 64 -7.19 -16.29 -1.97
C THR A 64 -8.43 -16.40 -1.10
N LEU A 65 -9.52 -16.87 -1.71
CA LEU A 65 -10.68 -17.37 -0.99
C LEU A 65 -10.17 -18.51 -0.09
N PHE A 66 -9.57 -18.17 1.04
CA PHE A 66 -9.40 -19.07 2.15
C PHE A 66 -10.52 -18.75 3.13
N SER A 67 -11.74 -19.07 2.72
CA SER A 67 -12.73 -19.58 3.66
C SER A 67 -12.64 -21.10 3.55
N LYS A 68 -11.74 -21.70 4.34
CA LYS A 68 -11.60 -23.15 4.42
C LYS A 68 -12.31 -23.62 5.69
N ARG A 69 -13.46 -24.26 5.45
CA ARG A 69 -14.31 -25.10 6.31
C ARG A 69 -15.13 -24.43 7.40
#